data_AF-A0A537KC89-F1
#
_entry.id   AF-A0A537KC89-F1
#
_cell.length_a   1.000
_cell.length_b   1.000
_cell.length_c   1.000
_cell.angle_alpha   90.00
_cell.angle_beta   90.00
_cell.angle_gamma   90.00
#
_symmetry.space_group_name_H-M   'P 1'
#
loop_
_entity.id
_entity.type
_entity.pdbx_description
1 polymer ?
#
loop_
_entity_poly.entity_id
_entity_poly.type
_entity_poly.pdbx_seq_one_letter_code
_entity_poly.pdbx_strand_id
1 'polypeptide(L)' 'YVVNPVIVEFWQGRPGRLHDRIQYTILEDGSWKIERLAP' A
#
# COMPACT_ATOMS: atom_id res chain seq x y z
N TYR A 1 -20.16 -3.72 -12.12
CA TYR A 1 -19.22 -4.50 -11.29
C TYR A 1 -18.56 -3.58 -10.28
N VAL A 2 -18.17 -4.10 -9.11
CA VAL A 2 -17.44 -3.34 -8.08
C VAL A 2 -16.17 -4.09 -7.72
N VAL A 3 -15.07 -3.37 -7.49
CA VAL A 3 -13.79 -3.96 -7.07
C VAL A 3 -13.73 -3.90 -5.56
N ASN A 4 -13.60 -5.07 -4.92
CA ASN A 4 -13.31 -5.15 -3.49
C ASN A 4 -11.78 -5.27 -3.32
N PRO A 5 -11.08 -4.23 -2.84
CA PRO A 5 -9.64 -4.24 -2.74
C PRO A 5 -9.18 -5.16 -1.60
N VAL A 6 -8.28 -6.10 -1.90
CA VAL A 6 -7.61 -6.93 -0.87
C VAL A 6 -6.29 -6.29 -0.44
N ILE A 7 -5.62 -5.65 -1.40
CA ILE A 7 -4.34 -4.95 -1.22
C ILE A 7 -4.40 -3.64 -2.01
N VAL A 8 -3.88 -2.57 -1.41
CA VAL A 8 -3.71 -1.26 -2.06
C VAL A 8 -2.27 -0.79 -1.83
N GLU A 9 -1.56 -0.40 -2.87
CA GLU A 9 -0.20 0.15 -2.76
C GLU A 9 -0.15 1.57 -3.31
N PHE A 10 0.35 2.50 -2.49
CA PHE A 10 0.58 3.88 -2.87
C PHE A 10 2.06 4.09 -3.18
N TRP A 11 2.33 4.59 -4.37
CA TRP A 11 3.66 4.94 -4.85
C TRP A 11 3.78 6.45 -4.94
N GLN A 12 4.67 7.04 -4.15
CA GLN A 12 4.97 8.46 -4.22
C GLN A 12 6.40 8.66 -4.73
N GLY A 13 6.51 9.32 -5.89
CA GLY A 13 7.79 9.75 -6.44
C GLY A 13 8.42 10.88 -5.64
N ARG A 14 9.73 10.76 -5.37
CA ARG A 14 10.56 11.85 -4.85
C ARG A 14 11.67 12.21 -5.87
N PRO A 15 12.26 13.42 -5.81
CA PRO A 15 13.45 13.75 -6.59
C PRO A 15 14.64 12.92 -6.08
N GLY A 16 14.79 11.71 -6.64
CA GLY A 16 15.74 10.68 -6.22
C GLY A 16 15.12 9.30 -6.46
N ARG A 17 15.93 8.27 -6.76
CA ARG A 17 15.45 6.88 -7.01
C ARG A 17 14.87 6.18 -5.77
N LEU A 18 14.58 6.93 -4.70
CA LEU A 18 14.02 6.45 -3.45
C LEU A 18 12.54 6.83 -3.41
N HIS A 19 11.72 5.96 -3.98
CA HIS A 19 10.27 6.09 -3.94
C HIS A 19 9.73 5.68 -2.56
N ASP A 20 8.72 6.38 -2.08
CA ASP A 20 7.95 5.88 -0.97
C ASP A 20 6.92 4.88 -1.50
N ARG A 21 6.88 3.73 -0.85
CA ARG A 21 5.91 2.68 -1.10
C ARG A 21 5.17 2.42 0.19
N ILE A 22 3.87 2.64 0.20
CA ILE A 22 3.01 2.36 1.35
C ILE A 22 1.98 1.33 0.92
N GLN A 23 2.00 0.17 1.57
CA GLN A 23 1.06 -0.91 1.31
C GLN A 23 0.01 -0.98 2.41
N TYR A 24 -1.23 -1.12 1.99
CA TYR A 24 -2.40 -1.40 2.80
C TYR A 24 -2.88 -2.81 2.48
N THR A 25 -3.02 -3.64 3.51
CA THR A 25 -3.50 -5.03 3.39
C THR A 25 -4.68 -5.23 4.34
N ILE A 26 -5.78 -5.78 3.85
CA ILE A 26 -6.90 -6.17 4.71
C ILE A 26 -6.50 -7.43 5.50
N LEU A 27 -6.60 -7.37 6.82
CA LEU A 27 -6.42 -8.51 7.71
C LEU A 27 -7.73 -9.30 7.86
N GLU A 28 -7.63 -10.52 8.39
CA GLU A 28 -8.79 -11.41 8.59
C GLU A 28 -9.85 -10.83 9.52
N ASP A 29 -9.46 -9.93 10.43
CA ASP A 29 -10.36 -9.19 11.33
C ASP A 29 -11.02 -7.97 10.68
N GLY A 30 -10.75 -7.73 9.39
CA GLY A 30 -11.26 -6.59 8.62
C GLY A 30 -10.53 -5.28 8.88
N SER A 31 -9.47 -5.28 9.70
CA SER A 31 -8.62 -4.11 9.90
C SER A 31 -7.61 -3.94 8.76
N TRP A 32 -7.09 -2.72 8.62
CA TRP A 32 -6.04 -2.43 7.65
C TRP A 32 -4.67 -2.51 8.31
N LYS A 33 -3.82 -3.40 7.81
CA LYS A 33 -2.39 -3.37 8.08
C LYS A 33 -1.73 -2.38 7.13
N ILE A 34 -0.94 -1.46 7.67
CA ILE A 34 -0.21 -0.44 6.91
C ILE A 34 1.28 -0.69 7.09
N GLU A 35 2.02 -0.81 5.99
CA GLU A 35 3.46 -1.01 6.01
C GLU A 35 4.18 -0.18 4.95
N ARG A 36 5.39 0.29 5.27
CA ARG A 36 6.26 1.01 4.34
C ARG A 36 7.26 0.04 3.73
N LEU A 37 7.22 -0.10 2.41
CA LEU A 37 8.16 -0.93 1.68
C LEU A 37 9.39 -0.11 1.28
N ALA A 38 10.55 -0.76 1.24
CA ALA A 38 11.74 -0.17 0.65
C ALA A 38 11.53 -0.01 -0.87
N PRO A 39 12.03 1.08 -1.48
CA PRO A 39 12.11 1.21 -2.93
C PRO A 39 12.95 0.10 -3.56
#